data_AF-A0A1U7CZ21-F1
#
_entry.id   AF-A0A1U7CZ21-F1
#
_cell.length_a   1.000
_cell.length_b   1.000
_cell.length_c   1.000
_cell.angle_alpha   90.00
_cell.angle_beta   90.00
_cell.angle_gamma   90.00
#
_symmetry.space_group_name_H-M   'P 1'
#
loop_
_entity.id
_entity.type
_entity.pdbx_description
1 polymer ?
#
loop_
_entity_poly.entity_id
_entity_poly.type
_entity_poly.pdbx_seq_one_letter_code
_entity_poly.pdbx_strand_id
1 'polypeptide(L)'
;MSRDDAPHSPAAIDDAMLQDYLADQLPPEDMARVEKALRDSAQLRSQLEDVRNDRDDFQLHTLGAIWHRSRLTCPSRQQLGSYLLDALDPELGAYFQFHLDVVECPFCQANLADLEAQAQASTAAQASKTRQHRILKSSQHLLGDEPKDH
;
A
#
# COMPACT_ATOMS: atom_id res chain seq x y z
N MET A 1 -18.93 49.76 13.43
CA MET A 1 -18.38 48.58 14.14
C MET A 1 -16.88 48.70 14.01
N SER A 2 -16.27 49.47 14.91
CA SER A 2 -14.84 49.74 14.94
C SER A 2 -14.10 48.43 15.21
N ARG A 3 -13.16 48.07 14.34
CA ARG A 3 -12.12 47.10 14.67
C ARG A 3 -10.99 47.90 15.31
N ASP A 4 -10.73 47.58 16.57
CA ASP A 4 -9.59 48.08 17.32
C ASP A 4 -8.30 47.55 16.68
N ASP A 5 -7.66 48.37 15.85
CA ASP A 5 -6.25 48.19 15.48
C ASP A 5 -5.38 48.61 16.68
N ALA A 6 -5.22 47.69 17.63
CA ALA A 6 -4.19 47.80 18.65
C ALA A 6 -2.88 47.20 18.10
N PRO A 7 -1.74 47.89 18.17
CA PRO A 7 -0.46 47.33 17.75
C PRO A 7 -0.10 46.18 18.70
N HIS A 8 -0.37 44.94 18.28
CA HIS A 8 0.15 43.77 18.98
C HIS A 8 1.66 43.76 18.80
N SER A 9 2.41 43.78 19.90
CA SER A 9 3.83 43.40 19.90
C SER A 9 3.99 42.13 19.04
N PRO A 10 5.01 42.04 18.18
CA PRO A 10 5.12 40.90 17.28
C PRO A 10 5.16 39.64 18.13
N ALA A 11 4.12 38.82 18.00
CA ALA A 11 4.05 37.54 18.67
C ALA A 11 5.30 36.74 18.28
N ALA A 12 5.84 35.98 19.25
CA ALA A 12 6.96 35.09 18.96
C ALA A 12 6.58 34.13 17.84
N ILE A 13 7.51 33.85 16.93
CA ILE A 13 7.30 32.84 15.88
C ILE A 13 7.39 31.48 16.58
N ASP A 14 6.23 30.89 16.85
CA ASP A 14 6.07 29.57 17.45
C ASP A 14 5.66 28.53 16.40
N ASP A 15 5.59 27.26 16.81
CA ASP A 15 5.28 26.15 15.90
C ASP A 15 3.90 26.32 15.24
N ALA A 16 2.92 26.90 15.94
CA ALA A 16 1.60 27.18 15.38
C ALA A 16 1.68 28.23 14.26
N MET A 17 2.43 29.30 14.45
CA MET A 17 2.68 30.31 13.41
C MET A 17 3.44 29.72 12.21
N LEU A 18 4.40 28.81 12.45
CA LEU A 18 5.10 28.09 11.38
C LEU A 18 4.17 27.13 10.61
N GLN A 19 3.20 26.50 11.29
CA GLN A 19 2.18 25.69 10.63
C GLN A 19 1.28 26.53 9.71
N ASP A 20 0.81 27.68 10.19
CA ASP A 20 0.00 28.61 9.40
C ASP A 20 0.79 29.20 8.22
N TYR A 21 2.09 29.45 8.42
CA TYR A 21 3.02 29.84 7.35
C TYR A 21 3.10 28.76 6.25
N LEU A 22 3.33 27.49 6.64
CA LEU A 22 3.38 26.36 5.69
C LEU A 22 2.06 26.12 4.97
N ALA A 23 0.94 26.54 5.56
CA ALA A 23 -0.39 26.37 4.99
C ALA A 23 -0.89 27.60 4.20
N ASP A 24 -0.06 28.64 4.05
CA ASP A 24 -0.41 29.91 3.40
C ASP A 24 -1.64 30.60 4.01
N GLN A 25 -1.79 30.51 5.34
CA GLN A 25 -2.94 31.03 6.10
C GLN A 25 -2.62 32.28 6.94
N LEU A 26 -1.37 32.73 6.97
CA LEU A 26 -0.98 33.93 7.69
C LEU A 26 -1.41 35.22 6.96
N PRO A 27 -1.72 36.30 7.71
CA PRO A 27 -1.82 37.64 7.15
C PRO A 27 -0.55 38.07 6.41
N PRO A 28 -0.61 38.94 5.39
CA PRO A 28 0.55 39.33 4.58
C PRO A 28 1.73 39.91 5.38
N GLU A 29 1.45 40.65 6.46
CA GLU A 29 2.49 41.22 7.34
C GLU A 29 3.23 40.15 8.14
N ASP A 30 2.51 39.13 8.60
CA ASP A 30 3.04 37.99 9.35
C ASP A 30 3.82 37.06 8.44
N MET A 31 3.35 36.85 7.20
CA MET A 31 4.05 36.12 6.16
C MET A 31 5.43 36.73 5.89
N ALA A 32 5.48 38.04 5.65
CA ALA A 32 6.74 38.75 5.42
C ALA A 32 7.67 38.73 6.65
N ARG A 33 7.10 38.77 7.87
CA ARG A 33 7.87 38.65 9.11
C ARG A 33 8.53 37.28 9.22
N VAL A 34 7.79 36.21 8.98
CA VAL A 34 8.31 34.84 9.04
C VAL A 34 9.35 34.61 7.96
N GLU A 35 9.12 35.02 6.71
CA GLU A 35 10.10 34.91 5.62
C GLU A 35 11.43 35.60 5.93
N LYS A 36 11.36 36.80 6.53
CA LYS A 36 12.55 37.52 6.95
C LYS A 36 13.28 36.77 8.05
N ALA A 37 12.57 36.33 9.07
CA ALA A 37 13.16 35.59 10.19
C ALA A 37 13.79 34.25 9.75
N LEU A 38 13.17 33.54 8.79
CA LEU A 38 13.70 32.30 8.21
C LEU A 38 15.00 32.53 7.41
N ARG A 39 15.10 33.66 6.69
CA ARG A 39 16.34 34.05 6.01
C ARG A 39 17.48 34.27 6.99
N ASP A 40 17.19 34.91 8.12
CA ASP A 40 18.19 35.36 9.08
C ASP A 40 18.57 34.29 10.13
N SER A 41 17.78 33.22 10.30
CA SER A 41 17.98 32.22 11.36
C SER A 41 18.04 30.78 10.84
N ALA A 42 19.19 30.13 11.02
CA ALA A 42 19.35 28.69 10.73
C ALA A 42 18.56 27.81 11.72
N GLN A 43 18.47 28.25 12.98
CA GLN A 43 17.70 27.55 14.00
C GLN A 43 16.21 27.53 13.65
N LEU A 44 15.66 28.66 13.21
CA LEU A 44 14.25 28.75 12.83
C LEU A 44 13.94 27.92 11.57
N ARG A 45 14.89 27.85 10.63
CA ARG A 45 14.78 26.93 9.49
C ARG A 45 14.76 25.46 9.93
N SER A 46 15.55 25.08 10.93
CA SER A 46 15.49 23.73 11.51
C SER A 46 14.13 23.46 12.17
N GLN A 47 13.61 24.42 12.95
CA GLN A 47 12.29 24.29 13.57
C GLN A 47 11.17 24.16 12.53
N LEU A 48 11.23 24.93 11.43
CA LEU A 48 10.28 24.80 10.32
C LEU A 48 10.32 23.41 9.67
N GLU A 49 11.51 22.82 9.54
CA GLU A 49 11.69 21.45 9.05
C GLU A 49 11.09 20.41 10.00
N ASP A 50 11.33 20.56 11.31
CA ASP A 50 10.74 19.69 12.34
C ASP A 50 9.20 19.76 12.28
N VAL A 51 8.64 20.98 12.28
CA VAL A 51 7.20 21.23 12.14
C VAL A 51 6.64 20.65 10.83
N ARG A 52 7.40 20.72 9.72
CA ARG A 52 6.99 20.14 8.44
C ARG A 52 6.94 18.61 8.48
N ASN A 53 7.87 17.98 9.20
CA ASN A 53 7.99 16.52 9.30
C ASN A 53 7.00 15.93 10.31
N ASP A 54 6.70 16.65 11.39
CA ASP A 54 5.72 16.28 12.43
C ASP A 54 4.27 16.37 11.93
N ARG A 55 4.03 16.92 10.74
CA ARG A 55 2.72 16.83 10.07
C ARG A 55 2.50 15.41 9.54
N ASP A 56 2.04 14.53 10.42
CA ASP A 56 1.52 13.19 10.07
C ASP A 56 0.51 13.25 8.89
N ASP A 57 -0.25 14.35 8.80
CA ASP A 57 -1.23 14.60 7.73
C ASP A 57 -0.61 14.86 6.35
N PHE A 58 0.63 15.35 6.26
CA PHE A 58 1.25 15.63 4.96
C PHE A 58 1.52 14.35 4.18
N GLN A 59 1.86 13.26 4.88
CA GLN A 59 2.05 11.95 4.26
C GLN A 59 0.74 11.33 3.76
N LEU A 60 -0.42 11.71 4.32
CA LEU A 60 -1.75 11.16 3.97
C LEU A 60 -2.37 11.79 2.71
N HIS A 61 -1.85 12.94 2.26
CA HIS A 61 -2.40 13.70 1.13
C HIS A 61 -1.42 13.92 -0.03
N THR A 62 -0.22 13.32 0.00
CA THR A 62 0.65 13.32 -1.18
C THR A 62 -0.01 12.55 -2.33
N LEU A 63 0.23 12.97 -3.58
CA LEU A 63 -0.25 12.23 -4.74
C LEU A 63 0.20 10.76 -4.72
N GLY A 64 1.42 10.48 -4.26
CA GLY A 64 1.94 9.12 -4.10
C GLY A 64 1.15 8.29 -3.09
N ALA A 65 0.85 8.85 -1.91
CA ALA A 65 0.04 8.17 -0.89
C ALA A 65 -1.40 7.94 -1.37
N ILE A 66 -1.99 8.93 -2.06
CA ILE A 66 -3.30 8.78 -2.69
C ILE A 66 -3.28 7.68 -3.76
N TRP A 67 -2.25 7.64 -4.59
CA TRP A 67 -2.10 6.63 -5.63
C TRP A 67 -2.01 5.22 -5.04
N HIS A 68 -1.20 5.05 -3.98
CA HIS A 68 -1.02 3.76 -3.32
C HIS A 68 -2.30 3.27 -2.63
N ARG A 69 -2.98 4.14 -1.85
CA ARG A 69 -4.22 3.79 -1.14
C ARG A 69 -5.38 3.51 -2.11
N SER A 70 -5.47 4.29 -3.19
CA SER A 70 -6.53 4.14 -4.20
C SER A 70 -6.22 3.05 -5.22
N ARG A 71 -5.00 2.49 -5.21
CA ARG A 71 -4.59 1.33 -6.01
C ARG A 71 -4.81 1.55 -7.51
N LEU A 72 -4.61 2.77 -7.98
CA LEU A 72 -5.03 3.21 -9.33
C LEU A 72 -4.37 2.42 -10.47
N THR A 73 -3.17 1.89 -10.23
CA THR A 73 -2.38 1.11 -11.20
C THR A 73 -2.37 -0.38 -10.90
N CYS A 74 -2.97 -0.82 -9.79
CA CYS A 74 -2.89 -2.20 -9.37
C CYS A 74 -3.81 -3.09 -10.23
N PRO A 75 -3.34 -4.27 -10.68
CA PRO A 75 -4.21 -5.29 -11.25
C PRO A 75 -5.24 -5.79 -10.23
N SER A 76 -6.41 -6.18 -10.73
CA SER A 76 -7.37 -6.93 -9.92
C SER A 76 -6.85 -8.34 -9.60
N ARG A 77 -7.38 -8.97 -8.55
CA ARG A 77 -7.00 -10.33 -8.17
C ARG A 77 -7.27 -11.37 -9.28
N GLN A 78 -8.35 -11.21 -10.05
CA GLN A 78 -8.65 -12.07 -11.20
C GLN A 78 -7.59 -11.92 -12.31
N GLN A 79 -7.17 -10.68 -12.58
CA GLN A 79 -6.11 -10.38 -13.54
C GLN A 79 -4.76 -10.95 -13.10
N LEU A 80 -4.43 -10.87 -11.81
CA LEU A 80 -3.24 -11.54 -11.24
C LEU A 80 -3.33 -13.07 -11.38
N GLY A 81 -4.51 -13.67 -11.24
CA GLY A 81 -4.69 -15.09 -11.53
C GLY A 81 -4.46 -15.43 -13.00
N SER A 82 -4.91 -14.56 -13.90
CA SER A 82 -4.69 -14.72 -15.34
C SER A 82 -3.21 -14.55 -15.71
N TYR A 83 -2.51 -13.63 -15.05
CA TYR A 83 -1.05 -13.47 -15.15
C TYR A 83 -0.30 -14.73 -14.70
N LEU A 84 -0.66 -15.28 -13.53
CA LEU A 84 -0.05 -16.50 -13.00
C LEU A 84 -0.21 -17.71 -13.95
N LEU A 85 -1.30 -17.74 -14.71
CA LEU A 85 -1.59 -18.78 -15.69
C LEU A 85 -1.04 -18.49 -17.09
N ASP A 86 -0.26 -17.41 -17.25
CA ASP A 86 0.27 -16.94 -18.54
C ASP A 86 -0.83 -16.77 -19.61
N ALA A 87 -1.99 -16.28 -19.18
CA ALA A 87 -3.22 -16.19 -19.98
C ALA A 87 -3.62 -14.74 -20.31
N LEU A 88 -2.68 -13.80 -20.17
CA LEU A 88 -2.89 -12.39 -20.51
C LEU A 88 -2.37 -12.08 -21.91
N ASP A 89 -2.85 -10.98 -22.46
CA ASP A 89 -2.19 -10.35 -23.60
C ASP A 89 -0.73 -9.99 -23.24
N PRO A 90 0.25 -10.17 -24.15
CA PRO A 90 1.66 -9.95 -23.85
C PRO A 90 2.00 -8.55 -23.35
N GLU A 91 1.35 -7.49 -23.86
CA GLU A 91 1.61 -6.12 -23.41
C GLU A 91 1.11 -5.91 -21.98
N LEU A 92 -0.05 -6.48 -21.67
CA LEU A 92 -0.62 -6.42 -20.33
C LEU A 92 0.19 -7.26 -19.33
N GLY A 93 0.70 -8.41 -19.77
CA GLY A 93 1.61 -9.26 -19.01
C GLY A 93 2.90 -8.51 -18.65
N ALA A 94 3.52 -7.84 -19.62
CA ALA A 94 4.72 -7.03 -19.39
C ALA A 94 4.47 -5.88 -18.40
N TYR A 95 3.31 -5.23 -18.48
CA TYR A 95 2.93 -4.20 -17.51
C TYR A 95 2.79 -4.76 -16.09
N PHE A 96 2.18 -5.94 -15.93
CA PHE A 96 2.06 -6.56 -14.60
C PHE A 96 3.40 -7.02 -14.05
N GLN A 97 4.28 -7.54 -14.90
CA GLN A 97 5.65 -7.86 -14.52
C GLN A 97 6.37 -6.61 -14.00
N PHE A 98 6.30 -5.49 -14.72
CA PHE A 98 6.84 -4.20 -14.25
C PHE A 98 6.24 -3.79 -12.89
N HIS A 99 4.92 -3.94 -12.72
CA HIS A 99 4.24 -3.58 -11.48
C HIS A 99 4.66 -4.45 -10.27
N LEU A 100 5.05 -5.70 -10.52
CA LEU A 100 5.47 -6.64 -9.49
C LEU A 100 6.97 -6.53 -9.17
N ASP A 101 7.80 -6.38 -10.20
CA ASP A 101 9.25 -6.48 -10.11
C ASP A 101 9.95 -5.13 -9.95
N VAL A 102 9.36 -4.04 -10.46
CA VAL A 102 9.99 -2.70 -10.45
C VAL A 102 9.27 -1.76 -9.49
N VAL A 103 7.94 -1.73 -9.55
CA VAL A 103 7.13 -0.95 -8.59
C VAL A 103 7.08 -1.64 -7.23
N GLU A 104 7.31 -2.96 -7.19
CA GLU A 104 7.34 -3.78 -5.98
C GLU A 104 6.11 -3.55 -5.07
N CYS A 105 4.92 -3.46 -5.69
CA CYS A 105 3.71 -3.12 -4.96
C CYS A 105 3.38 -4.22 -3.92
N PRO A 106 3.42 -3.93 -2.60
CA PRO A 106 3.25 -4.95 -1.56
C PRO A 106 1.88 -5.63 -1.61
N PHE A 107 0.85 -4.88 -2.00
CA PHE A 107 -0.49 -5.44 -2.14
C PHE A 107 -0.59 -6.47 -3.26
N CYS A 108 0.00 -6.19 -4.43
CA CYS A 108 -0.05 -7.09 -5.57
C CYS A 108 0.82 -8.32 -5.33
N GLN A 109 2.00 -8.16 -4.71
CA GLN A 109 2.84 -9.28 -4.29
C GLN A 109 2.14 -10.20 -3.30
N ALA A 110 1.45 -9.65 -2.28
CA ALA A 110 0.68 -10.44 -1.34
C ALA A 110 -0.46 -11.22 -2.03
N ASN A 111 -1.19 -10.57 -2.94
CA ASN A 111 -2.25 -11.26 -3.69
C ASN A 111 -1.69 -12.37 -4.60
N LEU A 112 -0.55 -12.13 -5.24
CA LEU A 112 0.10 -13.13 -6.09
C LEU A 112 0.55 -14.34 -5.26
N ALA A 113 1.22 -14.10 -4.13
CA ALA A 113 1.65 -15.14 -3.20
C ALA A 113 0.47 -15.99 -2.70
N ASP A 114 -0.66 -15.36 -2.36
CA ASP A 114 -1.87 -16.08 -1.98
C ASP A 114 -2.41 -16.98 -3.11
N LEU A 115 -2.41 -16.46 -4.35
CA LEU A 115 -2.90 -17.19 -5.52
C LEU A 115 -1.99 -18.39 -5.84
N GLU A 116 -0.67 -18.21 -5.73
CA GLU A 116 0.32 -19.29 -5.88
C GLU A 116 0.10 -20.38 -4.82
N ALA A 117 -0.09 -20.00 -3.55
CA ALA A 117 -0.37 -20.94 -2.47
C ALA A 117 -1.66 -21.74 -2.72
N GLN A 118 -2.71 -21.09 -3.21
CA GLN A 118 -3.97 -21.75 -3.57
C GLN A 118 -3.80 -22.75 -4.73
N ALA A 119 -3.05 -22.37 -5.76
CA ALA A 119 -2.73 -23.25 -6.88
C ALA A 119 -1.97 -24.50 -6.41
N GLN A 120 -0.95 -24.33 -5.57
CA GLN A 120 -0.17 -25.44 -5.00
C GLN A 120 -1.03 -26.35 -4.10
N ALA A 121 -1.88 -25.79 -3.23
CA ALA A 121 -2.76 -26.57 -2.37
C ALA A 121 -3.77 -27.42 -3.18
N SER A 122 -4.30 -26.86 -4.27
CA SER A 122 -5.26 -27.56 -5.14
C SER A 122 -4.62 -28.79 -5.83
N THR A 123 -3.40 -28.65 -6.33
CA THR A 123 -2.66 -29.76 -6.98
C THR A 123 -2.30 -30.87 -5.97
N ALA A 124 -1.86 -30.50 -4.76
CA ALA A 124 -1.55 -31.46 -3.69
C ALA A 124 -2.79 -32.26 -3.24
N ALA A 125 -3.93 -31.60 -3.10
CA ALA A 125 -5.20 -32.25 -2.75
C ALA A 125 -5.67 -33.24 -3.84
N GLN A 126 -5.53 -32.87 -5.12
CA GLN A 126 -5.83 -33.77 -6.25
C GLN A 126 -4.90 -34.99 -6.27
N ALA A 127 -3.59 -34.78 -6.07
CA ALA A 127 -2.62 -35.87 -6.04
C ALA A 127 -2.89 -36.85 -4.87
N SER A 128 -3.27 -36.33 -3.69
CA SER A 128 -3.65 -37.13 -2.53
C SER A 128 -4.89 -38.00 -2.79
N LYS A 129 -5.97 -37.41 -3.35
CA LYS A 129 -7.19 -38.13 -3.71
C LYS A 129 -6.92 -39.24 -4.73
N THR A 130 -6.14 -38.96 -5.78
CA THR A 130 -5.75 -39.96 -6.79
C THR A 130 -4.93 -41.10 -6.20
N ARG A 131 -4.02 -40.80 -5.25
CA ARG A 131 -3.23 -41.83 -4.53
C ARG A 131 -4.12 -42.71 -3.66
N GLN A 132 -5.01 -42.12 -2.85
CA GLN A 132 -5.95 -42.85 -1.99
C GLN A 132 -6.88 -43.75 -2.80
N HIS A 133 -7.45 -43.25 -3.90
CA HIS A 133 -8.30 -44.03 -4.80
C HIS A 133 -7.56 -45.23 -5.41
N ARG A 134 -6.28 -45.07 -5.77
CA ARG A 134 -5.46 -46.17 -6.29
C ARG A 134 -5.18 -47.24 -5.24
N ILE A 135 -4.84 -46.82 -4.02
CA ILE A 135 -4.61 -47.73 -2.89
C ILE A 135 -5.89 -48.54 -2.62
N LEU A 136 -7.03 -47.87 -2.47
CA LEU A 136 -8.34 -48.51 -2.25
C LEU A 136 -8.70 -49.51 -3.35
N LYS A 137 -8.49 -49.14 -4.62
CA LYS A 137 -8.73 -50.03 -5.77
C LYS A 137 -7.79 -51.23 -5.77
N SER A 138 -6.53 -51.07 -5.39
CA SER A 138 -5.58 -52.18 -5.31
C SER A 138 -5.85 -53.12 -4.14
N SER A 139 -6.41 -52.63 -3.03
CA SER A 139 -6.76 -53.42 -1.85
C SER A 139 -8.14 -54.07 -1.93
N GLN A 140 -8.90 -53.87 -3.01
CA GLN A 140 -10.26 -54.41 -3.16
C GLN A 140 -10.31 -55.95 -3.10
N HIS A 141 -9.28 -56.64 -3.59
CA HIS A 141 -9.17 -58.10 -3.48
C HIS A 141 -8.90 -58.55 -2.03
N LEU A 142 -8.18 -57.76 -1.21
CA LEU A 142 -7.93 -58.08 0.20
C LEU A 142 -9.18 -57.93 1.08
N LEU A 143 -10.19 -57.23 0.57
CA LEU A 143 -11.46 -56.96 1.26
C LEU A 143 -12.62 -57.82 0.74
N GLY A 144 -12.37 -58.65 -0.28
CA GLY A 144 -13.38 -59.46 -0.95
C GLY A 144 -12.92 -60.89 -1.12
N ASP A 145 -13.01 -61.67 -0.06
CA ASP A 145 -13.11 -63.13 -0.10
C ASP A 145 -13.95 -63.57 1.12
N GLU A 146 -15.25 -63.75 0.91
CA GLU A 146 -16.08 -64.59 1.77
C GLU A 146 -16.19 -65.96 1.07
N PRO A 147 -15.77 -67.07 1.70
CA PRO A 147 -15.86 -68.38 1.08
C PRO A 147 -17.33 -68.76 0.91
N LYS A 148 -17.71 -69.02 -0.34
CA LYS A 148 -19.05 -69.50 -0.70
C LYS A 148 -19.05 -71.01 -0.57
N ASP A 149 -19.25 -71.51 0.65
CA ASP A 149 -19.43 -72.94 0.89
C ASP A 149 -20.89 -73.37 0.64
N HIS A 150 -20.98 -74.50 -0.08
CA HIS A 150 -22.17 -75.19 -0.59
C HIS A 150 -22.95 -75.96 0.47
#